data_AF-K3WCU6-F1
#
_entry.id   AF-K3WCU6-F1
#
_cell.length_a   1.000
_cell.length_b   1.000
_cell.length_c   1.000
_cell.angle_alpha   90.00
_cell.angle_beta   90.00
_cell.angle_gamma   90.00
#
_symmetry.space_group_name_H-M   'P 1'
#
loop_
_entity.id
_entity.type
_entity.pdbx_description
1 polymer ?
#
loop_
_entity_poly.entity_id
_entity_poly.type
_entity_poly.pdbx_seq_one_letter_code
_entity_poly.pdbx_strand_id
1 'polypeptide(L)' 'MTEGVPPPGLPPPDFPPTLANIDFSTTNLRTLPDDLDTKWPSEDQLMFKYSAFTPIPGVVVR' A
#
# COMPACT_ATOMS: atom_id res chain seq x y z
N MET A 1 4.69 15.46 2.78
CA MET A 1 4.96 14.13 3.36
C MET A 1 3.78 13.82 4.27
N THR A 2 3.05 12.72 4.05
CA THR A 2 1.68 12.48 4.57
C THR A 2 1.62 12.07 6.05
N GLU A 3 2.47 12.59 6.94
CA GLU A 3 2.51 12.19 8.37
C GLU A 3 2.57 10.67 8.63
N GLY A 4 2.98 9.89 7.63
CA GLY A 4 3.09 8.44 7.67
C GLY A 4 1.81 7.66 7.35
N VAL A 5 0.78 8.31 6.82
CA VAL A 5 -0.41 7.64 6.25
C VAL A 5 -0.34 7.55 4.72
N PRO A 6 -0.96 6.55 4.09
CA PRO A 6 -1.08 6.50 2.63
C PRO A 6 -1.78 7.74 2.07
N PRO A 7 -1.38 8.25 0.88
CA PRO A 7 -2.10 9.33 0.24
C PRO A 7 -3.55 8.89 -0.08
N PRO A 8 -4.51 9.82 -0.04
CA PRO A 8 -5.86 9.56 -0.53
C PRO A 8 -5.79 9.06 -1.98
N GLY A 9 -6.52 8.00 -2.33
CA GLY A 9 -6.44 7.42 -3.67
C GLY A 9 -5.72 6.07 -3.77
N LEU A 10 -5.40 5.43 -2.65
CA LEU A 10 -4.98 4.02 -2.59
C LEU A 10 -6.00 3.16 -1.83
N PRO A 11 -6.60 2.12 -2.43
CA PRO A 11 -7.08 1.99 -3.80
C PRO A 11 -8.61 2.30 -3.89
N PRO A 12 -9.01 3.34 -4.64
CA PRO A 12 -10.37 3.56 -5.16
C PRO A 12 -10.38 3.42 -6.70
N PRO A 13 -11.55 3.31 -7.36
CA PRO A 13 -11.81 2.41 -8.50
C PRO A 13 -11.13 2.75 -9.85
N ASP A 14 -10.24 3.74 -9.89
CA ASP A 14 -9.74 4.35 -11.13
C ASP A 14 -8.36 3.86 -11.55
N PHE A 15 -7.85 2.78 -10.96
CA PHE A 15 -6.59 2.19 -11.46
C PHE A 15 -6.79 1.64 -12.88
N PRO A 16 -5.82 1.88 -13.79
CA PRO A 16 -5.89 1.32 -15.14
C PRO A 16 -6.05 -0.21 -15.08
N PRO A 17 -6.87 -0.82 -15.93
CA PRO A 17 -7.04 -2.28 -15.97
C PRO A 17 -5.75 -3.06 -16.27
N THR A 18 -4.72 -2.37 -16.77
CA THR A 18 -3.41 -2.93 -17.11
C THR A 18 -2.34 -2.60 -16.06
N LEU A 19 -2.71 -1.93 -14.97
CA LEU A 19 -1.80 -1.72 -13.86
C LEU A 19 -1.55 -3.08 -13.22
N ALA A 20 -0.28 -3.49 -13.11
CA ALA A 20 0.08 -4.77 -12.52
C ALA A 20 0.83 -4.60 -11.20
N ASN A 21 1.57 -3.49 -11.02
CA ASN A 21 2.46 -3.33 -9.88
C ASN A 21 2.44 -1.87 -9.36
N ILE A 22 2.40 -1.70 -8.03
CA ILE A 22 2.67 -0.44 -7.35
C ILE A 22 3.80 -0.63 -6.33
N ASP A 23 4.78 0.27 -6.41
CA ASP A 23 5.95 0.27 -5.54
C ASP A 23 6.03 1.55 -4.70
N PHE A 24 5.96 1.40 -3.39
CA PHE A 24 6.36 2.45 -2.44
C PHE A 24 7.84 2.31 -2.14
N SER A 25 8.64 3.31 -2.53
CA SER A 25 10.09 3.31 -2.32
C SER A 25 10.51 4.52 -1.49
N THR A 26 11.30 4.27 -0.42
CA THR A 26 11.84 5.31 0.47
C THR A 26 10.74 6.24 0.98
N THR A 27 9.89 5.70 1.84
CA THR A 27 8.66 6.36 2.26
C THR A 27 8.56 6.48 3.77
N ASN A 28 7.91 7.55 4.23
CA ASN A 28 7.63 7.74 5.64
C ASN A 28 6.38 7.00 6.13
N LEU A 29 5.78 6.12 5.30
CA LEU A 29 4.61 5.31 5.69
C LEU A 29 4.89 4.50 6.96
N ARG A 30 3.96 4.59 7.92
CA ARG A 30 4.00 3.91 9.21
C ARG A 30 2.86 2.92 9.37
N THR A 31 1.72 3.20 8.75
CA THR A 31 0.50 2.38 8.84
C THR A 31 -0.09 2.12 7.46
N LEU A 32 -0.93 1.08 7.40
CA LEU A 32 -1.75 0.72 6.25
C LEU A 32 -3.18 0.44 6.73
N PRO A 33 -4.19 0.54 5.85
CA PRO A 33 -5.53 0.06 6.16
C PRO A 33 -5.52 -1.45 6.43
N ASP A 34 -6.25 -1.90 7.46
CA ASP A 34 -6.31 -3.32 7.84
C ASP A 34 -7.02 -4.21 6.81
N ASP A 35 -7.77 -3.59 5.89
CA ASP A 35 -8.55 -4.21 4.82
C ASP A 35 -7.93 -4.01 3.43
N LEU A 36 -6.67 -3.57 3.37
CA LEU A 36 -5.94 -3.33 2.13
C LEU A 36 -5.91 -4.58 1.23
N ASP A 37 -5.72 -5.76 1.80
CA ASP A 37 -5.75 -7.07 1.14
C ASP A 37 -7.08 -7.36 0.42
N THR A 38 -8.20 -6.86 0.95
CA THR A 38 -9.53 -7.05 0.34
C THR A 38 -9.86 -6.03 -0.74
N LYS A 39 -9.23 -4.84 -0.68
CA LYS A 39 -9.45 -3.74 -1.63
C LYS A 39 -8.44 -3.72 -2.78
N TRP A 40 -7.28 -4.35 -2.57
CA TRP A 40 -6.25 -4.45 -3.59
C TRP A 40 -6.57 -5.57 -4.58
N PRO A 41 -6.41 -5.35 -5.90
CA PRO A 41 -6.58 -6.42 -6.87
C PRO A 41 -5.59 -7.56 -6.62
N SER A 42 -6.09 -8.81 -6.60
CA SER A 42 -5.28 -9.99 -6.26
C SER A 42 -4.15 -10.29 -7.24
N GLU A 43 -4.33 -9.86 -8.49
CA GLU A 43 -3.34 -10.01 -9.56
C GLU A 43 -2.26 -8.91 -9.54
N ASP A 44 -2.47 -7.86 -8.75
CA ASP A 44 -1.57 -6.70 -8.70
C ASP A 44 -0.56 -6.83 -7.56
N GLN A 45 0.72 -6.61 -7.84
CA GLN A 45 1.77 -6.60 -6.83
C GLN A 45 1.84 -5.25 -6.13
N LEU A 46 1.71 -5.27 -4.81
CA LEU A 46 1.94 -4.11 -3.96
C LEU A 46 3.22 -4.30 -3.15
N MET A 47 4.25 -3.49 -3.42
CA MET A 47 5.53 -3.59 -2.72
C MET A 47 5.83 -2.35 -1.87
N PHE A 48 6.42 -2.59 -0.69
CA PHE A 48 6.91 -1.55 0.20
C PHE A 48 8.41 -1.74 0.44
N LYS A 49 9.21 -0.75 0.05
CA LYS A 49 10.67 -0.73 0.17
C LYS A 49 11.11 0.46 1.01
N TYR A 50 11.93 0.21 2.04
CA TYR A 50 12.44 1.23 2.94
C TYR A 50 11.34 2.14 3.52
N SER A 51 10.27 1.53 4.04
CA SER A 51 9.18 2.23 4.74
C SER A 51 9.47 2.35 6.25
N ALA A 52 8.78 3.27 6.92
CA ALA A 52 8.91 3.52 8.37
C ALA A 52 7.96 2.63 9.21
N PHE A 53 7.60 1.44 8.71
CA PHE A 53 6.72 0.50 9.40
C PHE A 53 7.33 0.04 10.72
N THR A 54 6.69 0.41 11.83
CA THR A 54 7.09 0.03 13.18
C THR A 54 5.84 -0.07 14.08
N PRO A 55 5.25 -1.26 14.28
CA PRO A 55 5.63 -2.58 13.72
C PRO A 55 5.24 -2.74 12.23
N ILE A 56 5.60 -3.88 11.62
CA ILE A 56 5.10 -4.23 10.27
C ILE A 56 3.57 -4.37 10.33
N PRO A 57 2.80 -3.67 9.47
CA PRO A 57 1.36 -3.80 9.43
C PRO A 57 0.94 -5.25 9.15
N GLY A 58 -0.02 -5.76 9.90
CA GLY A 58 -0.45 -7.17 9.79
C GLY A 58 -0.93 -7.55 8.39
N VAL A 59 -1.53 -6.61 7.65
CA VAL A 59 -2.00 -6.81 6.27
C VAL A 59 -0.88 -7.12 5.26
N VAL A 60 0.38 -6.81 5.59
CA VAL A 60 1.56 -7.14 4.75
C VAL A 60 2.02 -8.58 4.95
N VAL A 61 1.64 -9.22 6.07
CA VAL A 61 2.13 -10.54 6.49
C VAL A 61 1.09 -11.64 6.26
N ARG A 62 -0.13 -11.29 5.81
CA ARG A 62 -1.19 -12.23 5.44
C ARG A 62 -0.92 -12.84 4.08
#